data_AF-A0A3D1JWK5-F1
#
_entry.id   AF-A0A3D1JWK5-F1
#
_cell.length_a   1.000
_cell.length_b   1.000
_cell.length_c   1.000
_cell.angle_alpha   90.00
_cell.angle_beta   90.00
_cell.angle_gamma   90.00
#
_symmetry.space_group_name_H-M   'P 1'
#
loop_
_entity.id
_entity.type
_entity.pdbx_description
1 polymer ?
#
loop_
_entity_poly.entity_id
_entity_poly.type
_entity_poly.pdbx_seq_one_letter_code
_entity_poly.pdbx_strand_id
1 'polypeptide(L)'
;MIKELEKYIDRELISADEISRRVKELGAEITKDYEGKSVIMVCILRGASVFFADLVREIDVDLSMDFMVISSYGSGTTSSGEVKLIKDLSEGIKGKNVIVVEDIVDTGITMAHMLDTLRKQNPSSIDVCTLL
;
A
#
# COMPACT_ATOMS: atom_id res chain seq x y z
N MET A 1 17.56 -20.85 4.62
CA MET A 1 16.20 -20.35 4.35
C MET A 1 16.04 -19.92 2.88
N ILE A 2 16.80 -18.94 2.37
CA ILE A 2 16.68 -18.51 0.95
C ILE A 2 17.09 -19.61 -0.06
N LYS A 3 18.24 -20.29 0.15
CA LYS A 3 18.71 -21.37 -0.75
C LYS A 3 17.75 -22.57 -0.89
N GLU A 4 16.89 -22.82 0.09
CA GLU A 4 15.89 -23.90 0.00
C GLU A 4 14.64 -23.49 -0.79
N LEU A 5 14.41 -22.19 -0.96
CA LEU A 5 13.29 -21.65 -1.72
C LEU A 5 13.60 -21.55 -3.21
N GLU A 6 14.88 -21.46 -3.61
CA GLU A 6 15.31 -21.37 -5.01
C GLU A 6 14.75 -22.51 -5.87
N LYS A 7 14.59 -23.72 -5.30
CA LYS A 7 14.00 -24.87 -6.02
C LYS A 7 12.50 -24.72 -6.36
N TYR A 8 11.81 -23.75 -5.74
CA TYR A 8 10.40 -23.45 -5.99
C TYR A 8 10.20 -22.20 -6.86
N ILE A 9 11.29 -21.58 -7.34
CA ILE A 9 11.26 -20.37 -8.15
C ILE A 9 11.58 -20.78 -9.60
N ASP A 10 10.64 -20.56 -10.52
CA ASP A 10 10.85 -20.82 -11.96
C ASP A 10 11.86 -19.82 -12.54
N ARG A 11 11.62 -18.52 -12.29
CA ARG A 11 12.50 -17.43 -12.71
C ARG A 11 12.29 -16.18 -11.86
N GLU A 12 13.30 -15.33 -11.84
CA GLU A 12 13.19 -13.97 -11.33
C GLU A 12 12.33 -13.12 -12.28
N LEU A 13 11.31 -12.43 -11.75
CA LEU A 13 10.44 -11.54 -12.54
C LEU A 13 10.91 -10.09 -12.51
N ILE A 14 11.34 -9.63 -11.33
CA ILE A 14 11.84 -8.28 -11.11
C ILE A 14 13.00 -8.40 -10.13
N SER A 15 14.16 -7.88 -10.52
CA SER A 15 15.35 -7.91 -9.67
C SER A 15 15.25 -6.91 -8.51
N ALA A 16 16.02 -7.16 -7.45
CA ALA A 16 16.09 -6.25 -6.31
C ALA A 16 16.55 -4.83 -6.71
N ASP A 17 17.46 -4.72 -7.68
CA ASP A 17 17.95 -3.44 -8.20
C ASP A 17 16.86 -2.69 -9.00
N GLU A 18 16.03 -3.41 -9.76
CA GLU A 18 14.89 -2.83 -10.47
C GLU A 18 13.82 -2.30 -9.50
N ILE A 19 13.51 -3.07 -8.46
CA ILE A 19 12.60 -2.64 -7.39
C ILE A 19 13.16 -1.39 -6.71
N SER A 20 14.42 -1.42 -6.26
CA SER A 20 15.05 -0.28 -5.58
C SER A 20 15.07 0.97 -6.46
N ARG A 21 15.37 0.84 -7.75
CA ARG A 21 15.32 1.96 -8.70
C ARG A 21 13.91 2.51 -8.83
N ARG A 22 12.91 1.67 -9.02
CA ARG A 22 11.52 2.12 -9.19
C ARG A 22 10.97 2.76 -7.91
N VAL A 23 11.33 2.25 -6.75
CA VAL A 23 10.96 2.85 -5.45
C VAL A 23 11.50 4.28 -5.32
N LYS A 24 12.74 4.53 -5.73
CA LYS A 24 13.32 5.90 -5.72
C LYS A 24 12.59 6.85 -6.65
N GLU A 25 12.26 6.38 -7.85
CA GLU A 25 11.48 7.16 -8.82
C GLU A 25 10.09 7.50 -8.27
N LEU A 26 9.39 6.51 -7.68
CA LEU A 26 8.09 6.71 -7.04
C LEU A 26 8.18 7.68 -5.85
N GLY A 27 9.22 7.57 -5.02
CA GLY A 27 9.45 8.50 -3.91
C GLY A 27 9.61 9.94 -4.37
N ALA A 28 10.36 10.17 -5.46
CA ALA A 28 10.50 11.48 -6.08
C ALA A 28 9.20 12.00 -6.72
N GLU A 29 8.42 11.13 -7.38
CA GLU A 29 7.10 11.46 -7.92
C GLU A 29 6.14 11.91 -6.81
N ILE A 30 6.01 11.12 -5.74
CA ILE A 30 5.15 11.43 -4.59
C ILE A 30 5.60 12.72 -3.90
N THR A 31 6.91 12.90 -3.70
CA THR A 31 7.48 14.11 -3.09
C THR A 31 7.05 15.36 -3.86
N LYS A 32 7.11 15.31 -5.19
CA LYS A 32 6.71 16.42 -6.06
C LYS A 32 5.20 16.68 -5.99
N ASP A 33 4.38 15.63 -6.06
CA ASP A 33 2.91 15.78 -6.09
C ASP A 33 2.35 16.33 -4.76
N TYR A 34 3.09 16.07 -3.68
CA TYR A 34 2.76 16.47 -2.30
C TYR A 34 3.65 17.56 -1.73
N GLU A 35 4.40 18.28 -2.56
CA GLU A 35 5.26 19.39 -2.13
C GLU A 35 4.44 20.44 -1.32
N GLY A 36 4.91 20.75 -0.11
CA GLY A 36 4.26 21.69 0.80
C GLY A 36 2.96 21.17 1.47
N LYS A 37 2.64 19.87 1.34
CA LYS A 37 1.47 19.25 1.95
C LYS A 37 1.90 18.16 2.94
N SER A 38 1.08 17.94 3.97
CA SER A 38 1.21 16.77 4.85
C SER A 38 0.45 15.57 4.29
N VAL A 39 1.03 14.37 4.44
CA VAL A 39 0.48 13.10 3.93
C VAL A 39 0.44 12.05 5.03
N ILE A 40 -0.62 11.24 5.05
CA ILE A 40 -0.65 9.98 5.81
C ILE A 40 -0.50 8.80 4.84
N MET A 41 0.58 8.05 5.01
CA MET A 41 0.86 6.82 4.27
C MET A 41 0.24 5.65 5.02
N VAL A 42 -0.65 4.91 4.37
CA VAL A 42 -1.37 3.78 4.95
C VAL A 42 -0.87 2.48 4.33
N CYS A 43 -0.13 1.68 5.09
CA CYS A 43 0.30 0.35 4.65
C CYS A 43 -0.81 -0.68 4.86
N ILE A 44 -1.17 -1.42 3.82
CA ILE A 44 -2.06 -2.57 3.96
C ILE A 44 -1.23 -3.80 4.31
N LEU A 45 -1.48 -4.33 5.51
CA LEU A 45 -0.73 -5.45 6.03
C LEU A 45 -1.27 -6.77 5.47
N ARG A 46 -0.40 -7.76 5.20
CA ARG A 46 1.03 -7.83 5.58
C ARG A 46 2.00 -7.60 4.42
N GLY A 47 1.62 -7.97 3.20
CA GLY A 47 2.53 -8.11 2.07
C GLY A 47 3.18 -6.79 1.64
N ALA A 48 2.47 -5.67 1.74
CA ALA A 48 2.99 -4.35 1.38
C ALA A 48 4.07 -3.82 2.32
N SER A 49 4.31 -4.43 3.49
CA SER A 49 5.16 -3.86 4.55
C SER A 49 6.61 -3.58 4.13
N VAL A 50 7.21 -4.45 3.29
CA VAL A 50 8.58 -4.26 2.80
C VAL A 50 8.63 -3.12 1.78
N PHE A 51 7.76 -3.17 0.77
CA PHE A 51 7.64 -2.10 -0.24
C PHE A 51 7.35 -0.74 0.40
N PHE A 52 6.43 -0.71 1.38
CA PHE A 52 6.11 0.47 2.16
C PHE A 52 7.34 1.04 2.85
N ALA A 53 8.10 0.22 3.57
CA ALA A 53 9.30 0.67 4.28
C ALA A 53 10.39 1.19 3.34
N ASP A 54 10.52 0.62 2.14
CA ASP A 54 11.42 1.11 1.11
C ASP A 54 10.93 2.46 0.55
N LEU A 55 9.64 2.56 0.25
CA LEU A 55 9.03 3.75 -0.34
C LEU A 55 9.04 4.97 0.58
N VAL A 56 8.63 4.82 1.85
CA VAL A 56 8.56 5.96 2.78
C VAL A 56 9.91 6.60 3.06
N ARG A 57 11.02 5.86 2.87
CA ARG A 57 12.39 6.38 3.03
C ARG A 57 12.84 7.27 1.87
N GLU A 58 12.19 7.15 0.71
CA GLU A 58 12.52 7.91 -0.51
C GLU A 58 11.58 9.12 -0.73
N ILE A 59 10.68 9.40 0.23
CA ILE A 59 9.73 10.52 0.18
C ILE A 59 10.19 11.65 1.11
N ASP A 60 10.26 12.88 0.60
CA ASP A 60 10.69 14.07 1.34
C ASP A 60 9.56 15.10 1.50
N VAL A 61 8.54 14.74 2.29
CA VAL A 61 7.43 15.63 2.69
C VAL A 61 7.09 15.40 4.16
N ASP A 62 6.22 16.24 4.73
CA ASP A 62 5.66 16.00 6.07
C ASP A 62 4.76 14.75 6.05
N LEU A 63 5.31 13.65 6.53
CA LEU A 63 4.74 12.31 6.37
C LEU A 63 4.46 11.67 7.74
N SER A 64 3.28 11.07 7.85
CA SER A 64 2.90 10.18 8.94
C SER A 64 2.59 8.79 8.38
N MET A 65 2.75 7.75 9.20
CA MET A 65 2.52 6.35 8.81
C MET A 65 1.43 5.73 9.67
N ASP A 66 0.55 4.94 9.04
CA ASP A 66 -0.41 4.08 9.72
C ASP A 66 -0.55 2.75 8.97
N PHE A 67 -1.17 1.78 9.62
CA PHE A 67 -1.27 0.41 9.12
C PHE A 67 -2.70 -0.07 9.23
N MET A 68 -3.20 -0.71 8.19
CA MET A 68 -4.54 -1.32 8.20
C MET A 68 -4.43 -2.80 7.92
N VAL A 69 -5.27 -3.61 8.58
CA VAL A 69 -5.33 -5.06 8.33
C VAL A 69 -6.74 -5.38 7.86
N ILE A 70 -6.82 -5.92 6.65
CA ILE A 70 -8.07 -6.34 6.03
C ILE A 70 -7.97 -7.84 5.74
N SER A 71 -9.04 -8.58 5.98
CA SER A 71 -9.19 -9.94 5.48
C SER A 71 -10.41 -10.05 4.57
N SER A 72 -10.26 -10.65 3.40
CA SER A 72 -11.39 -11.03 2.56
C SER A 72 -12.26 -12.07 3.26
N TYR A 73 -13.58 -11.95 3.17
CA TYR A 73 -14.48 -13.02 3.54
C TYR A 73 -14.45 -14.11 2.44
N GLY A 74 -14.02 -15.32 2.78
CA GLY A 74 -14.03 -16.48 1.88
C GLY A 74 -12.73 -17.28 1.93
N SER A 75 -12.85 -18.59 2.10
CA SER A 75 -11.73 -19.55 2.12
C SER A 75 -11.27 -19.98 0.71
N GLY A 76 -11.43 -19.12 -0.31
CA GLY A 76 -11.17 -19.44 -1.72
C GLY A 76 -10.54 -18.28 -2.48
N THR A 77 -10.11 -18.54 -3.72
CA THR A 77 -9.45 -17.56 -4.62
C THR A 77 -10.38 -16.49 -5.19
N THR A 78 -11.67 -16.52 -4.84
CA THR A 78 -12.68 -15.54 -5.24
C THR A 78 -13.09 -14.72 -4.01
N SER A 79 -12.74 -13.44 -4.00
CA SER A 79 -13.22 -12.50 -2.99
C SER A 79 -14.74 -12.34 -3.14
N SER A 80 -15.51 -12.56 -2.07
CA SER A 80 -16.95 -12.21 -2.04
C SER A 80 -17.20 -10.71 -2.15
N GLY A 81 -16.13 -9.90 -2.13
CA GLY A 81 -16.17 -8.46 -2.02
C GLY A 81 -16.30 -7.98 -0.59
N GLU A 82 -16.98 -8.73 0.28
CA GLU A 82 -17.00 -8.37 1.70
C GLU A 82 -15.59 -8.48 2.29
N VAL A 83 -15.16 -7.39 2.92
CA VAL A 83 -13.87 -7.25 3.59
C VAL A 83 -14.10 -7.05 5.08
N LYS A 84 -13.45 -7.87 5.90
CA LYS A 84 -13.43 -7.69 7.36
C LYS A 84 -12.25 -6.79 7.73
N LEU A 85 -12.55 -5.67 8.37
CA LEU A 85 -11.53 -4.85 9.01
C LEU A 85 -11.08 -5.54 10.30
N ILE A 86 -9.81 -5.95 10.35
CA ILE A 86 -9.19 -6.56 11.54
C ILE A 86 -8.55 -5.48 12.40
N LYS A 87 -7.84 -4.54 11.76
CA LYS A 87 -7.27 -3.35 12.39
C LYS A 87 -7.59 -2.15 11.51
N ASP A 88 -8.21 -1.14 12.10
CA ASP A 88 -8.46 0.16 11.48
C ASP A 88 -7.27 1.11 11.65
N LEU A 89 -7.36 2.28 11.02
CA LEU A 89 -6.48 3.42 11.25
C LEU A 89 -6.52 3.83 12.72
N SER A 90 -5.35 4.22 13.20
CA SER A 90 -5.11 4.67 14.57
C SER A 90 -5.57 6.12 14.76
N GLU A 91 -5.56 6.91 13.68
CA GLU A 91 -6.03 8.30 13.66
C GLU A 91 -7.08 8.54 12.56
N GLY A 92 -7.95 9.52 12.78
CA GLY A 92 -8.88 9.96 11.75
C GLY A 92 -8.18 10.63 10.57
N ILE A 93 -8.72 10.42 9.37
CA ILE A 93 -8.17 10.96 8.10
C ILE A 93 -8.95 12.14 7.52
N LYS A 94 -9.91 12.70 8.26
CA LYS A 94 -10.71 13.83 7.79
C LYS A 94 -9.83 15.02 7.39
N GLY A 95 -9.98 15.48 6.15
CA GLY A 95 -9.20 16.59 5.58
C GLY A 95 -7.70 16.28 5.37
N LYS A 96 -7.24 15.05 5.60
CA LYS A 96 -5.84 14.64 5.37
C LYS A 96 -5.66 14.15 3.92
N ASN A 97 -4.46 14.28 3.38
CA ASN A 97 -4.09 13.61 2.14
C ASN A 97 -3.64 12.19 2.45
N VAL A 98 -4.26 11.19 1.85
CA VAL A 98 -4.02 9.77 2.16
C VAL A 98 -3.41 9.09 0.95
N ILE A 99 -2.31 8.36 1.16
CA ILE A 99 -1.77 7.44 0.14
C ILE A 99 -1.83 6.03 0.72
N VAL A 100 -2.62 5.18 0.07
CA VAL A 100 -2.71 3.77 0.45
C VAL A 100 -1.67 2.97 -0.32
N VAL A 101 -0.94 2.10 0.39
CA VAL A 101 0.16 1.31 -0.17
C VAL A 101 -0.15 -0.19 -0.08
N GLU A 102 -0.12 -0.86 -1.24
CA GLU A 102 -0.41 -2.30 -1.42
C GLU A 102 0.73 -2.99 -2.16
N ASP A 103 0.93 -4.30 -1.95
CA ASP A 103 1.90 -5.09 -2.72
C ASP A 103 1.38 -5.48 -4.11
N ILE A 104 0.09 -5.75 -4.26
CA ILE A 104 -0.48 -6.13 -5.55
C ILE A 104 -1.96 -5.72 -5.68
N VAL A 105 -2.33 -5.22 -6.86
CA VAL A 105 -3.73 -5.04 -7.27
C VAL A 105 -4.06 -5.96 -8.44
N ASP A 106 -4.80 -7.02 -8.16
CA ASP A 106 -5.34 -7.93 -9.18
C ASP A 106 -6.75 -7.47 -9.61
N THR A 107 -7.82 -8.12 -9.12
CA THR A 107 -9.20 -7.75 -9.49
C THR A 107 -9.65 -6.37 -8.99
N GLY A 108 -8.94 -5.79 -8.02
CA GLY A 108 -9.26 -4.48 -7.43
C GLY A 108 -10.50 -4.45 -6.52
N ILE A 109 -11.23 -5.54 -6.34
CA ILE A 109 -12.49 -5.55 -5.56
C ILE A 109 -12.26 -5.18 -4.08
N THR A 110 -11.29 -5.83 -3.43
CA THR A 110 -10.92 -5.53 -2.03
C THR A 110 -10.47 -4.07 -1.87
N MET A 111 -9.64 -3.59 -2.80
CA MET A 111 -9.16 -2.21 -2.83
C MET A 111 -10.32 -1.22 -2.97
N ALA A 112 -11.26 -1.46 -3.88
CA ALA A 112 -12.43 -0.61 -4.09
C ALA A 112 -13.29 -0.46 -2.82
N HIS A 113 -13.63 -1.58 -2.15
CA HIS A 113 -14.42 -1.53 -0.92
C HIS A 113 -13.71 -0.83 0.24
N MET A 114 -12.40 -1.03 0.37
CA MET A 114 -11.58 -0.32 1.34
C MET A 114 -11.58 1.19 1.05
N LEU A 115 -11.33 1.60 -0.18
CA LEU A 115 -11.34 3.01 -0.58
C LEU A 115 -12.69 3.66 -0.32
N ASP A 116 -13.80 2.96 -0.58
CA ASP A 116 -15.15 3.45 -0.26
C ASP A 116 -15.37 3.65 1.25
N THR A 117 -14.72 2.83 2.08
CA THR A 117 -14.75 2.99 3.53
C THR A 117 -13.93 4.20 3.98
N LEU A 118 -12.73 4.39 3.42
CA LEU A 118 -11.87 5.53 3.73
C LEU A 118 -12.48 6.86 3.26
N ARG A 119 -13.12 6.88 2.08
CA ARG A 119 -13.80 8.07 1.54
C ARG A 119 -14.87 8.61 2.48
N LYS A 120 -15.58 7.74 3.20
CA LYS A 120 -16.62 8.14 4.17
C LYS A 120 -16.06 8.95 5.35
N GLN A 121 -14.75 8.87 5.61
CA GLN A 121 -14.08 9.68 6.63
C GLN A 121 -13.76 11.11 6.15
N ASN A 122 -14.08 11.44 4.89
CA ASN A 122 -13.87 12.75 4.25
C ASN A 122 -12.41 13.24 4.24
N PRO A 123 -11.46 12.46 3.71
CA PRO A 123 -10.10 12.95 3.46
C PRO A 123 -10.08 14.04 2.37
N SER A 124 -8.97 14.80 2.32
CA SER A 124 -8.71 15.79 1.27
C SER A 124 -8.44 15.11 -0.08
N SER A 125 -7.63 14.06 -0.07
CA SER A 125 -7.35 13.19 -1.21
C SER A 125 -7.17 11.75 -0.76
N ILE A 126 -7.39 10.80 -1.68
CA ILE A 126 -6.94 9.41 -1.53
C ILE A 126 -6.30 8.98 -2.84
N ASP A 127 -5.02 8.65 -2.79
CA ASP A 127 -4.28 8.01 -3.86
C ASP A 127 -3.87 6.59 -3.46
N VAL A 128 -3.51 5.78 -4.46
CA VAL A 128 -3.04 4.41 -4.26
C VAL A 128 -1.69 4.26 -4.93
N CYS A 129 -0.72 3.72 -4.19
CA CYS A 129 0.57 3.29 -4.71
C CYS A 129 0.68 1.78 -4.53
N THR A 130 0.81 1.04 -5.63
CA THR A 130 0.99 -0.42 -5.57
C THR A 130 2.27 -0.83 -6.24
N LEU A 131 2.90 -1.90 -5.72
CA LEU A 131 4.11 -2.46 -6.32
C LEU A 131 3.81 -3.18 -7.64
N LEU A 132 2.67 -3.89 -7.72
CA LEU A 132 2.28 -4.74 -8.86
C LEU A 132 0.83 -4.53 -9.30
#